data_AF-A0A6V8E9R4-F1
#
_entry.id   AF-A0A6V8E9R4-F1
#
_cell.length_a   1.000
_cell.length_b   1.000
_cell.length_c   1.000
_cell.angle_alpha   90.00
_cell.angle_beta   90.00
_cell.angle_gamma   90.00
#
_symmetry.space_group_name_H-M   'P 1'
#
loop_
_entity.id
_entity.type
_entity.pdbx_description
1 polymer ?
#
loop_
_entity_poly.entity_id
_entity_poly.type
_entity_poly.pdbx_seq_one_letter_code
_entity_poly.pdbx_strand_id
1 'polypeptide(L)'
;MDSDGDGASDPSGEGTFLEWNASVHGADVWPYDGTQWADSDGDGYGDNIGGENGDLFPTNGDQWSDADGDGYGDNINGEDGDTFPEESTQWADTDRDGYGDNPDGYKPDMCPNVNAFSSIDRYGCPDSDLDGYSNPDENWTVENGADALPNNPTQWLDGDGDGYGDASEGQNADACPWEFGTSTKAVRVDVNSTSGYTSLPSFGCLDEDGDGWVDRTESPLMDLDPNEHFDGDGDGVGSNSDYDDTRGFIKTEQDHCLNDKNDTSEACMGWNDPAYQAYLSSVEEGTMVLGYNAWNTTTSEDNSAGAAGAVDEDTLNQVIMAGIVAFVSLTALILAVAFVINRRKAAAETKQYGGVRPGASSNASKEALEGRGGLSADGGIISDAGWDDDVEQLQFDQPSDGFSDMAMNAEETDNEPDTMTYDEESIESIAGAPTTPASEPASEQTVAAAPQKPTEAPPVPEGGLPDGWTMDQWQWYGHEWLAKYGKN
;
A
#
# COMPACT_ATOMS: atom_id res chain seq x y z
N MET A 1 56.61 -48.47 1.30
CA MET A 1 57.57 -47.35 1.25
C MET A 1 56.92 -46.26 2.09
N ASP A 2 57.68 -45.37 2.70
CA ASP A 2 57.16 -44.28 3.51
C ASP A 2 57.96 -43.07 3.03
N SER A 3 57.33 -42.28 2.17
CA SER A 3 58.01 -41.28 1.36
C SER A 3 58.24 -39.96 2.09
N ASP A 4 57.38 -39.61 3.05
CA ASP A 4 57.45 -38.39 3.85
C ASP A 4 57.83 -38.62 5.32
N GLY A 5 57.82 -39.88 5.78
CA GLY A 5 58.36 -40.29 7.07
C GLY A 5 57.40 -40.15 8.25
N ASP A 6 56.09 -40.10 7.99
CA ASP A 6 55.05 -39.99 9.01
C ASP A 6 54.68 -41.34 9.68
N GLY A 7 55.17 -42.45 9.10
CA GLY A 7 54.95 -43.81 9.57
C GLY A 7 53.77 -44.53 8.92
N ALA A 8 53.01 -43.88 8.04
CA ALA A 8 52.09 -44.50 7.10
C ALA A 8 52.88 -45.08 5.91
N SER A 9 52.25 -45.97 5.14
CA SER A 9 52.93 -46.62 4.00
C SER A 9 52.27 -46.25 2.69
N ASP A 10 53.05 -45.68 1.77
CA ASP A 10 52.64 -45.27 0.43
C ASP A 10 51.85 -46.39 -0.29
N PRO A 11 50.83 -46.03 -1.09
CA PRO A 11 50.11 -46.95 -1.96
C PRO A 11 51.07 -47.67 -2.92
N SER A 12 50.80 -48.96 -3.19
CA SER A 12 51.64 -49.73 -4.10
C SER A 12 50.88 -50.87 -4.78
N GLY A 13 51.35 -51.27 -5.97
CA GLY A 13 50.80 -52.43 -6.67
C GLY A 13 49.41 -52.23 -7.26
N GLU A 14 49.00 -50.99 -7.51
CA GLU A 14 47.74 -50.60 -8.17
C GLU A 14 47.41 -51.49 -9.38
N GLY A 15 46.25 -52.15 -9.38
CA GLY A 15 45.80 -53.03 -10.45
C GLY A 15 46.47 -54.41 -10.48
N THR A 16 47.13 -54.81 -9.38
CA THR A 16 47.74 -56.15 -9.22
C THR A 16 47.09 -56.94 -8.09
N PHE A 17 47.41 -58.25 -8.00
CA PHE A 17 46.90 -59.09 -6.90
C PHE A 17 47.48 -58.75 -5.51
N LEU A 18 48.48 -57.86 -5.45
CA LEU A 18 49.14 -57.37 -4.23
C LEU A 18 48.89 -55.87 -4.00
N GLU A 19 47.75 -55.37 -4.50
CA GLU A 19 47.37 -53.98 -4.35
C GLU A 19 47.26 -53.58 -2.87
N TRP A 20 47.97 -52.51 -2.50
CA TRP A 20 47.94 -51.84 -1.20
C TRP A 20 47.49 -50.40 -1.46
N ASN A 21 46.21 -50.14 -1.27
CA ASN A 21 45.55 -48.86 -1.57
C ASN A 21 44.94 -48.26 -0.30
N ALA A 22 44.66 -46.96 -0.32
CA ALA A 22 44.12 -46.26 0.86
C ALA A 22 42.73 -46.78 1.25
N SER A 23 41.83 -46.87 0.27
CA SER A 23 40.41 -47.22 0.47
C SER A 23 40.15 -48.59 1.12
N VAL A 24 40.98 -49.61 0.85
CA VAL A 24 40.76 -50.97 1.36
C VAL A 24 41.79 -51.38 2.40
N HIS A 25 43.01 -50.88 2.29
CA HIS A 25 44.14 -51.40 3.07
C HIS A 25 44.71 -50.38 4.07
N GLY A 26 44.23 -49.13 4.08
CA GLY A 26 44.80 -48.08 4.92
C GLY A 26 46.21 -47.71 4.51
N ALA A 27 46.50 -47.76 3.20
CA ALA A 27 47.66 -47.08 2.65
C ALA A 27 47.54 -45.58 2.86
N ASP A 28 48.68 -44.91 2.92
CA ASP A 28 48.76 -43.46 3.06
C ASP A 28 48.02 -42.74 1.91
N VAL A 29 47.08 -41.87 2.27
CA VAL A 29 46.31 -41.06 1.31
C VAL A 29 47.17 -39.91 0.74
N TRP A 30 48.12 -39.37 1.50
CA TRP A 30 49.01 -38.28 1.08
C TRP A 30 50.49 -38.65 1.18
N PRO A 31 51.05 -39.42 0.22
CA PRO A 31 52.42 -39.96 0.27
C PRO A 31 53.57 -38.94 0.32
N TYR A 32 53.28 -37.64 0.31
CA TYR A 32 54.27 -36.57 0.32
C TYR A 32 53.98 -35.49 1.36
N ASP A 33 52.91 -35.63 2.15
CA ASP A 33 52.56 -34.73 3.23
C ASP A 33 52.59 -35.50 4.54
N GLY A 34 53.74 -35.47 5.21
CA GLY A 34 53.92 -36.21 6.46
C GLY A 34 53.14 -35.64 7.65
N THR A 35 52.21 -34.71 7.42
CA THR A 35 51.25 -34.25 8.42
C THR A 35 49.87 -34.89 8.26
N GLN A 36 49.59 -35.58 7.15
CA GLN A 36 48.30 -36.22 6.85
C GLN A 36 48.50 -37.64 6.27
N TRP A 37 47.70 -38.60 6.70
CA TRP A 37 47.82 -39.99 6.24
C TRP A 37 46.50 -40.71 5.94
N ALA A 38 45.37 -40.17 6.41
CA ALA A 38 44.05 -40.79 6.31
C ALA A 38 42.97 -39.75 6.01
N ASP A 39 42.00 -40.17 5.21
CA ASP A 39 40.83 -39.42 4.74
C ASP A 39 39.64 -40.36 4.87
N SER A 40 38.91 -40.23 5.97
CA SER A 40 37.91 -41.22 6.37
C SER A 40 36.60 -41.11 5.59
N ASP A 41 36.24 -39.93 5.10
CA ASP A 41 35.01 -39.67 4.34
C ASP A 41 35.23 -39.30 2.87
N GLY A 42 36.48 -39.06 2.45
CA GLY A 42 36.89 -38.93 1.06
C GLY A 42 36.69 -37.53 0.49
N ASP A 43 36.63 -36.50 1.33
CA ASP A 43 36.43 -35.11 0.92
C ASP A 43 37.72 -34.40 0.47
N GLY A 44 38.87 -35.03 0.71
CA GLY A 44 40.18 -34.52 0.36
C GLY A 44 40.83 -33.62 1.43
N TYR A 45 40.27 -33.60 2.64
CA TYR A 45 40.87 -33.04 3.85
C TYR A 45 41.31 -34.19 4.76
N GLY A 46 42.42 -33.99 5.47
CA GLY A 46 43.05 -35.10 6.21
C GLY A 46 42.56 -35.21 7.64
N ASP A 47 42.27 -36.43 8.11
CA ASP A 47 41.73 -36.74 9.44
C ASP A 47 42.58 -36.18 10.60
N ASN A 48 43.86 -35.87 10.37
CA ASN A 48 44.71 -35.29 11.39
C ASN A 48 44.50 -33.77 11.48
N ILE A 49 43.64 -33.35 12.41
CA ILE A 49 43.31 -31.95 12.71
C ILE A 49 44.55 -31.04 12.85
N GLY A 50 45.68 -31.58 13.34
CA GLY A 50 46.91 -30.82 13.53
C GLY A 50 47.82 -30.69 12.30
N GLY A 51 47.46 -31.31 11.18
CA GLY A 51 48.23 -31.28 9.93
C GLY A 51 47.83 -30.15 8.98
N GLU A 52 48.43 -30.13 7.80
CA GLU A 52 48.04 -29.24 6.70
C GLU A 52 46.65 -29.67 6.20
N ASN A 53 45.72 -28.71 6.03
CA ASN A 53 44.32 -28.97 5.65
C ASN A 53 43.63 -30.06 6.49
N GLY A 54 43.81 -29.99 7.81
CA GLY A 54 43.15 -30.92 8.73
C GLY A 54 41.64 -30.77 8.72
N ASP A 55 40.96 -31.91 8.72
CA ASP A 55 39.51 -32.03 8.73
C ASP A 55 38.96 -32.01 10.18
N LEU A 56 38.05 -31.07 10.45
CA LEU A 56 37.34 -30.97 11.73
C LEU A 56 36.14 -31.93 11.85
N PHE A 57 35.66 -32.48 10.74
CA PHE A 57 34.59 -33.47 10.67
C PHE A 57 34.98 -34.75 9.89
N PRO A 58 35.90 -35.61 10.42
CA PRO A 58 36.43 -36.83 9.75
C PRO A 58 35.44 -37.93 9.34
N THR A 59 34.13 -37.68 9.42
CA THR A 59 33.09 -38.63 9.05
C THR A 59 32.00 -38.00 8.20
N ASN A 60 32.09 -36.71 7.91
CA ASN A 60 31.12 -35.96 7.11
C ASN A 60 31.85 -35.31 5.93
N GLY A 61 31.89 -36.02 4.79
CA GLY A 61 32.64 -35.54 3.63
C GLY A 61 32.05 -34.33 2.92
N ASP A 62 30.99 -33.73 3.46
CA ASP A 62 30.51 -32.42 3.02
C ASP A 62 31.07 -31.27 3.89
N GLN A 63 31.75 -31.55 5.00
CA GLN A 63 32.23 -30.57 5.97
C GLN A 63 33.68 -30.82 6.36
N TRP A 64 34.51 -29.78 6.39
CA TRP A 64 35.92 -29.90 6.78
C TRP A 64 36.42 -28.79 7.73
N SER A 65 35.63 -27.72 7.88
CA SER A 65 36.00 -26.50 8.63
C SER A 65 34.84 -26.07 9.51
N ASP A 66 35.17 -25.49 10.67
CA ASP A 66 34.27 -24.94 11.69
C ASP A 66 35.00 -23.73 12.29
N ALA A 67 34.67 -22.55 11.79
CA ALA A 67 35.42 -21.33 12.05
C ALA A 67 35.15 -20.75 13.44
N ASP A 68 33.95 -20.95 13.98
CA ASP A 68 33.52 -20.40 15.27
C ASP A 68 33.47 -21.43 16.41
N GLY A 69 33.62 -22.72 16.08
CA GLY A 69 33.79 -23.82 17.01
C GLY A 69 32.48 -24.34 17.62
N ASP A 70 31.35 -24.15 16.96
CA ASP A 70 30.04 -24.58 17.46
C ASP A 70 29.69 -26.05 17.15
N GLY A 71 30.48 -26.68 16.28
CA GLY A 71 30.32 -28.06 15.86
C GLY A 71 29.38 -28.27 14.66
N TYR A 72 28.99 -27.20 13.96
CA TYR A 72 28.41 -27.22 12.63
C TYR A 72 29.47 -26.78 11.61
N GLY A 73 29.44 -27.35 10.40
CA GLY A 73 30.51 -27.11 9.44
C GLY A 73 30.24 -25.90 8.55
N ASP A 74 31.27 -25.11 8.24
CA ASP A 74 31.17 -23.85 7.49
C ASP A 74 30.62 -24.00 6.05
N ASN A 75 30.60 -25.23 5.50
CA ASN A 75 30.07 -25.46 4.17
C ASN A 75 28.53 -25.49 4.21
N ILE A 76 27.90 -24.34 3.96
CA ILE A 76 26.44 -24.16 3.93
C ILE A 76 25.68 -25.13 3.01
N ASN A 77 26.35 -25.70 1.98
CA ASN A 77 25.70 -26.65 1.07
C ASN A 77 25.80 -28.11 1.55
N GLY A 78 26.57 -28.36 2.61
CA GLY A 78 26.76 -29.68 3.18
C GLY A 78 25.68 -30.08 4.18
N GLU A 79 25.69 -31.35 4.60
CA GLU A 79 24.85 -31.81 5.69
C GLU A 79 25.17 -31.03 6.98
N ASP A 80 24.12 -30.54 7.65
CA ASP A 80 24.22 -29.69 8.86
C ASP A 80 25.18 -28.51 8.69
N GLY A 81 25.19 -27.90 7.50
CA GLY A 81 26.01 -26.72 7.20
C GLY A 81 25.57 -25.50 7.98
N ASP A 82 26.55 -24.84 8.59
CA ASP A 82 26.39 -23.62 9.36
C ASP A 82 26.03 -22.44 8.44
N THR A 83 24.92 -21.79 8.74
CA THR A 83 24.46 -20.58 8.04
C THR A 83 25.14 -19.31 8.57
N PHE A 84 25.70 -19.33 9.77
CA PHE A 84 26.41 -18.24 10.42
C PHE A 84 27.84 -18.62 10.87
N PRO A 85 28.80 -18.87 9.95
CA PRO A 85 30.17 -19.35 10.25
C PRO A 85 31.06 -18.44 11.13
N GLU A 86 30.55 -17.32 11.61
CA GLU A 86 31.27 -16.39 12.48
C GLU A 86 30.55 -16.19 13.83
N GLU A 87 29.43 -16.86 14.08
CA GLU A 87 28.59 -16.68 15.27
C GLU A 87 28.17 -18.02 15.86
N SER A 88 29.05 -18.58 16.70
CA SER A 88 28.94 -19.91 17.33
C SER A 88 27.67 -20.20 18.13
N THR A 89 26.81 -19.20 18.30
CA THR A 89 25.53 -19.34 18.98
C THR A 89 24.37 -19.55 18.02
N GLN A 90 24.60 -19.49 16.70
CA GLN A 90 23.63 -19.62 15.63
C GLN A 90 24.19 -20.49 14.52
N TRP A 91 23.45 -21.48 14.06
CA TRP A 91 23.89 -22.37 12.98
C TRP A 91 22.86 -22.58 11.86
N ALA A 92 21.59 -22.25 12.13
CA ALA A 92 20.47 -22.49 11.23
C ALA A 92 19.62 -21.23 11.06
N ASP A 93 19.12 -21.03 9.85
CA ASP A 93 18.18 -19.98 9.46
C ASP A 93 17.13 -20.61 8.52
N THR A 94 15.98 -20.98 9.07
CA THR A 94 14.98 -21.78 8.36
C THR A 94 14.31 -21.00 7.23
N ASP A 95 14.07 -19.70 7.42
CA ASP A 95 13.33 -18.87 6.46
C ASP A 95 14.21 -17.91 5.65
N ARG A 96 15.51 -17.84 5.97
CA ARG A 96 16.56 -17.12 5.26
C ARG A 96 16.41 -15.62 5.34
N ASP A 97 16.05 -15.12 6.50
CA ASP A 97 15.95 -13.68 6.75
C ASP A 97 17.25 -13.07 7.32
N GLY A 98 18.21 -13.90 7.69
CA GLY A 98 19.49 -13.51 8.26
C GLY A 98 19.53 -13.46 9.78
N TYR A 99 18.49 -13.94 10.47
CA TYR A 99 18.45 -14.18 11.90
C TYR A 99 18.44 -15.68 12.19
N GLY A 100 19.17 -16.11 13.21
CA GLY A 100 19.34 -17.53 13.47
C GLY A 100 18.24 -18.11 14.37
N ASP A 101 17.83 -19.34 14.07
CA ASP A 101 16.72 -20.05 14.70
C ASP A 101 16.98 -20.43 16.17
N ASN A 102 18.24 -20.43 16.63
CA ASN A 102 18.56 -20.86 17.99
C ASN A 102 18.08 -19.78 18.99
N PRO A 103 17.08 -20.05 19.85
CA PRO A 103 16.52 -19.05 20.76
C PRO A 103 17.50 -18.58 21.84
N ASP A 104 18.53 -19.38 22.14
CA ASP A 104 19.60 -19.02 23.08
C ASP A 104 20.77 -18.30 22.37
N GLY A 105 20.64 -18.06 21.06
CA GLY A 105 21.64 -17.46 20.19
C GLY A 105 21.75 -15.94 20.27
N TYR A 106 22.74 -15.39 19.59
CA TYR A 106 22.83 -13.95 19.35
C TYR A 106 21.72 -13.52 18.39
N LYS A 107 20.93 -12.51 18.79
CA LYS A 107 19.78 -12.00 18.03
C LYS A 107 18.93 -13.13 17.43
N PRO A 108 18.31 -13.95 18.30
CA PRO A 108 17.55 -15.09 17.85
C PRO A 108 16.35 -14.62 17.04
N ASP A 109 16.05 -15.36 15.97
CA ASP A 109 14.82 -15.16 15.24
C ASP A 109 13.62 -15.53 16.13
N MET A 110 12.75 -14.55 16.34
CA MET A 110 11.52 -14.71 17.10
C MET A 110 10.37 -15.21 16.23
N CYS A 111 10.55 -15.24 14.92
CA CYS A 111 9.61 -15.74 13.93
C CYS A 111 10.26 -16.72 12.90
N PRO A 112 10.84 -17.88 13.32
CA PRO A 112 11.66 -18.82 12.50
C PRO A 112 11.07 -19.41 11.21
N ASN A 113 9.85 -19.08 10.85
CA ASN A 113 9.16 -19.64 9.68
C ASN A 113 8.63 -18.55 8.75
N VAL A 114 8.94 -17.28 9.01
CA VAL A 114 8.40 -16.12 8.32
C VAL A 114 9.53 -15.17 8.01
N ASN A 115 10.05 -15.27 6.79
CA ASN A 115 11.13 -14.41 6.35
C ASN A 115 10.75 -12.92 6.46
N ALA A 116 11.34 -12.24 7.44
CA ALA A 116 11.06 -10.85 7.76
C ALA A 116 12.25 -10.16 8.46
N PHE A 117 12.18 -8.84 8.68
CA PHE A 117 13.40 -8.05 8.94
C PHE A 117 13.28 -7.08 10.12
N SER A 118 12.37 -7.31 11.07
CA SER A 118 12.34 -6.52 12.30
C SER A 118 13.67 -6.66 13.05
N SER A 119 14.12 -5.58 13.71
CA SER A 119 15.50 -5.48 14.20
C SER A 119 15.70 -4.78 15.55
N ILE A 120 14.61 -4.34 16.20
CA ILE A 120 14.69 -3.59 17.47
C ILE A 120 14.11 -4.38 18.64
N ASP A 121 12.86 -4.82 18.55
CA ASP A 121 12.15 -5.50 19.65
C ASP A 121 12.25 -7.03 19.52
N ARG A 122 11.75 -7.56 18.41
CA ARG A 122 11.85 -8.96 18.00
C ARG A 122 12.69 -8.98 16.74
N TYR A 123 13.66 -9.89 16.66
CA TYR A 123 14.45 -10.06 15.44
C TYR A 123 13.74 -11.07 14.53
N GLY A 124 13.78 -10.84 13.22
CA GLY A 124 13.23 -11.76 12.19
C GLY A 124 11.71 -11.84 12.11
N CYS A 125 10.98 -10.95 12.79
CA CYS A 125 9.52 -10.89 12.72
C CYS A 125 9.01 -9.91 11.65
N PRO A 126 7.75 -10.08 11.20
CA PRO A 126 7.12 -9.15 10.26
C PRO A 126 7.17 -7.71 10.74
N ASP A 127 7.70 -6.83 9.92
CA ASP A 127 7.75 -5.38 10.08
C ASP A 127 7.27 -4.77 8.76
N SER A 128 6.10 -4.17 8.78
CA SER A 128 5.40 -3.74 7.56
C SER A 128 5.90 -2.40 7.01
N ASP A 129 6.43 -1.53 7.86
CA ASP A 129 6.86 -0.18 7.48
C ASP A 129 8.39 0.04 7.57
N LEU A 130 9.11 -0.94 8.10
CA LEU A 130 10.57 -1.02 8.15
C LEU A 130 11.21 0.00 9.09
N ASP A 131 10.54 0.36 10.18
CA ASP A 131 11.14 1.18 11.24
C ASP A 131 11.98 0.37 12.24
N GLY A 132 11.91 -0.96 12.14
CA GLY A 132 12.65 -1.91 12.94
C GLY A 132 11.83 -2.55 14.06
N TYR A 133 10.65 -2.03 14.39
CA TYR A 133 9.72 -2.63 15.34
C TYR A 133 8.81 -3.65 14.65
N SER A 134 8.59 -4.79 15.29
CA SER A 134 7.76 -5.84 14.72
C SER A 134 6.27 -5.52 14.83
N ASN A 135 5.50 -5.89 13.80
CA ASN A 135 4.05 -5.86 13.80
C ASN A 135 3.49 -6.65 15.01
N PRO A 136 2.35 -6.22 15.57
CA PRO A 136 1.70 -6.95 16.64
C PRO A 136 1.09 -8.26 16.13
N ASP A 137 1.13 -9.30 16.94
CA ASP A 137 0.50 -10.59 16.70
C ASP A 137 -0.24 -11.13 17.94
N GLU A 138 -0.71 -12.39 17.88
CA GLU A 138 -1.47 -13.01 18.97
C GLU A 138 -0.68 -13.14 20.28
N ASN A 139 0.65 -13.26 20.21
CA ASN A 139 1.53 -13.50 21.35
C ASN A 139 2.37 -12.28 21.74
N TRP A 140 2.58 -11.34 20.82
CA TRP A 140 3.34 -10.12 21.03
C TRP A 140 2.49 -8.91 20.60
N THR A 141 1.85 -8.29 21.58
CA THR A 141 0.95 -7.16 21.36
C THR A 141 1.68 -5.83 21.54
N VAL A 142 1.01 -4.72 21.24
CA VAL A 142 1.51 -3.36 21.51
C VAL A 142 1.92 -3.18 22.97
N GLU A 143 1.17 -3.76 23.92
CA GLU A 143 1.53 -3.74 25.35
C GLU A 143 2.85 -4.46 25.68
N ASN A 144 3.27 -5.39 24.81
CA ASN A 144 4.54 -6.10 24.94
C ASN A 144 5.71 -5.36 24.28
N GLY A 145 5.43 -4.29 23.54
CA GLY A 145 6.42 -3.50 22.80
C GLY A 145 6.45 -3.76 21.30
N ALA A 146 5.42 -4.42 20.75
CA ALA A 146 5.19 -4.44 19.30
C ALA A 146 4.89 -3.03 18.78
N ASP A 147 5.08 -2.84 17.48
CA ASP A 147 4.74 -1.60 16.79
C ASP A 147 3.24 -1.28 16.93
N ALA A 148 2.96 -0.12 17.51
CA ALA A 148 1.62 0.40 17.68
C ALA A 148 0.98 0.90 16.37
N LEU A 149 1.78 1.43 15.44
CA LEU A 149 1.30 1.89 14.14
C LEU A 149 2.09 1.21 12.99
N PRO A 150 1.79 -0.08 12.68
CA PRO A 150 2.45 -0.92 11.64
C PRO A 150 2.55 -0.39 10.21
N ASN A 151 2.06 0.82 9.93
CA ASN A 151 2.08 1.40 8.60
C ASN A 151 2.69 2.82 8.61
N ASN A 152 3.26 3.24 9.74
CA ASN A 152 3.86 4.55 9.92
C ASN A 152 5.28 4.41 10.49
N PRO A 153 6.31 4.45 9.63
CA PRO A 153 7.69 4.13 10.02
C PRO A 153 8.36 5.21 10.90
N THR A 154 7.59 6.20 11.31
CA THR A 154 8.04 7.27 12.20
C THR A 154 7.36 7.20 13.56
N GLN A 155 6.45 6.24 13.77
CA GLN A 155 5.61 6.11 14.94
C GLN A 155 5.45 4.63 15.29
N TRP A 156 6.17 4.17 16.31
CA TRP A 156 6.11 2.77 16.79
C TRP A 156 5.45 2.61 18.16
N LEU A 157 5.17 3.71 18.85
CA LEU A 157 4.67 3.75 20.22
C LEU A 157 3.39 4.57 20.28
N ASP A 158 2.36 4.04 20.94
CA ASP A 158 1.08 4.71 21.21
C ASP A 158 0.68 4.36 22.66
N GLY A 159 0.88 5.31 23.56
CA GLY A 159 0.77 5.08 25.00
C GLY A 159 -0.67 4.95 25.50
N ASP A 160 -1.61 5.65 24.87
CA ASP A 160 -3.02 5.67 25.26
C ASP A 160 -3.97 4.98 24.26
N GLY A 161 -3.45 4.56 23.10
CA GLY A 161 -4.13 3.73 22.13
C GLY A 161 -5.09 4.51 21.24
N ASP A 162 -4.85 5.80 21.03
CA ASP A 162 -5.73 6.68 20.26
C ASP A 162 -5.43 6.69 18.74
N GLY A 163 -4.33 6.05 18.35
CA GLY A 163 -3.88 5.93 16.97
C GLY A 163 -2.94 7.04 16.52
N TYR A 164 -2.54 7.95 17.40
CA TYR A 164 -1.44 8.88 17.19
C TYR A 164 -0.20 8.43 17.96
N GLY A 165 0.95 8.43 17.28
CA GLY A 165 2.16 7.92 17.91
C GLY A 165 2.87 8.94 18.79
N ASP A 166 3.46 8.48 19.89
CA ASP A 166 4.15 9.27 20.91
C ASP A 166 5.50 9.85 20.44
N ALA A 167 6.01 9.41 19.29
CA ALA A 167 7.33 9.81 18.83
C ALA A 167 7.27 11.28 18.38
N SER A 168 7.86 12.18 19.18
CA SER A 168 7.72 13.64 19.01
C SER A 168 8.23 14.19 17.67
N GLU A 169 9.16 13.49 17.04
CA GLU A 169 9.74 13.85 15.73
C GLU A 169 9.05 13.10 14.58
N GLY A 170 8.08 12.24 14.89
CA GLY A 170 7.35 11.45 13.92
C GLY A 170 6.21 12.21 13.24
N GLN A 171 5.62 11.57 12.24
CA GLN A 171 4.47 12.12 11.53
C GLN A 171 3.26 12.14 12.44
N ASN A 172 2.57 13.30 12.48
CA ASN A 172 1.36 13.52 13.29
C ASN A 172 1.54 13.04 14.73
N ALA A 173 2.68 13.38 15.33
CA ALA A 173 2.99 13.01 16.70
C ALA A 173 1.90 13.45 17.67
N ASP A 174 1.59 12.57 18.61
CA ASP A 174 0.62 12.83 19.64
C ASP A 174 1.09 13.98 20.56
N ALA A 175 0.22 14.97 20.72
CA ALA A 175 0.41 16.11 21.61
C ALA A 175 0.00 15.78 23.06
N CYS A 176 -0.72 14.69 23.28
CA CYS A 176 -1.20 14.21 24.56
C CYS A 176 -0.92 12.70 24.82
N PRO A 177 0.35 12.24 24.91
CA PRO A 177 0.77 10.81 24.99
C PRO A 177 0.17 9.90 26.07
N TRP A 178 -0.67 10.43 26.95
CA TRP A 178 -1.23 9.74 28.12
C TRP A 178 -2.73 9.99 28.28
N GLU A 179 -3.37 10.61 27.29
CA GLU A 179 -4.76 11.04 27.32
C GLU A 179 -5.39 10.82 25.95
N PHE A 180 -6.05 9.68 25.80
CA PHE A 180 -6.72 9.27 24.58
C PHE A 180 -7.53 10.41 23.95
N GLY A 181 -7.28 10.68 22.68
CA GLY A 181 -7.89 11.79 21.98
C GLY A 181 -8.08 11.57 20.48
N THR A 182 -8.94 12.39 19.86
CA THR A 182 -9.12 12.39 18.40
C THR A 182 -8.83 13.74 17.76
N SER A 183 -8.40 14.72 18.55
CA SER A 183 -8.13 16.06 18.07
C SER A 183 -7.11 16.06 16.93
N THR A 184 -7.18 17.07 16.08
CA THR A 184 -6.18 17.31 15.01
C THR A 184 -5.55 18.70 15.10
N LYS A 185 -6.18 19.63 15.82
CA LYS A 185 -5.80 21.04 15.88
C LYS A 185 -6.03 21.59 17.27
N ALA A 186 -5.24 22.58 17.66
CA ALA A 186 -5.41 23.34 18.89
C ALA A 186 -5.58 24.82 18.59
N VAL A 187 -6.49 25.47 19.32
CA VAL A 187 -6.71 26.91 19.23
C VAL A 187 -5.58 27.63 19.96
N ARG A 188 -4.92 28.57 19.27
CA ARG A 188 -3.97 29.50 19.89
C ARG A 188 -4.40 30.93 19.65
N VAL A 189 -4.74 31.63 20.73
CA VAL A 189 -5.10 33.06 20.68
C VAL A 189 -3.97 33.87 20.03
N ASP A 190 -4.31 34.62 18.99
CA ASP A 190 -3.41 35.55 18.30
C ASP A 190 -4.18 36.81 17.92
N VAL A 191 -3.89 37.89 18.65
CA VAL A 191 -4.49 39.22 18.44
C VAL A 191 -4.19 39.84 17.07
N ASN A 192 -3.21 39.30 16.32
CA ASN A 192 -2.90 39.78 14.97
C ASN A 192 -3.65 38.99 13.88
N SER A 193 -4.30 37.88 14.25
CA SER A 193 -5.14 37.12 13.34
C SER A 193 -6.46 37.85 13.11
N THR A 194 -7.03 37.71 11.90
CA THR A 194 -8.34 38.28 11.58
C THR A 194 -9.46 37.66 12.42
N SER A 195 -9.34 36.39 12.76
CA SER A 195 -10.31 35.66 13.58
C SER A 195 -10.00 35.71 15.08
N GLY A 196 -8.93 36.38 15.51
CA GLY A 196 -8.50 36.40 16.92
C GLY A 196 -7.73 35.16 17.40
N TYR A 197 -7.65 34.11 16.59
CA TYR A 197 -6.88 32.89 16.87
C TYR A 197 -6.14 32.37 15.63
N THR A 198 -5.20 31.45 15.86
CA THR A 198 -4.50 30.66 14.84
C THR A 198 -4.63 29.18 15.17
N SER A 199 -4.73 28.34 14.14
CA SER A 199 -4.77 26.88 14.27
C SER A 199 -3.35 26.33 14.35
N LEU A 200 -3.03 25.59 15.40
CA LEU A 200 -1.81 24.79 15.49
C LEU A 200 -2.15 23.31 15.31
N PRO A 201 -1.29 22.50 14.67
CA PRO A 201 -1.47 21.05 14.67
C PRO A 201 -1.33 20.53 16.11
N SER A 202 -2.30 19.72 16.55
CA SER A 202 -2.32 19.07 17.86
C SER A 202 -3.11 17.79 17.72
N PHE A 203 -2.40 16.68 17.58
CA PHE A 203 -3.00 15.36 17.39
C PHE A 203 -3.16 14.65 18.73
N GLY A 204 -4.13 13.75 18.85
CA GLY A 204 -4.29 12.82 19.98
C GLY A 204 -4.68 13.42 21.33
N CYS A 205 -5.26 14.62 21.36
CA CYS A 205 -5.82 15.17 22.60
C CYS A 205 -7.34 15.04 22.63
N LEU A 206 -7.90 15.17 23.85
CA LEU A 206 -9.34 15.12 24.09
C LEU A 206 -10.12 16.10 23.21
N ASP A 207 -11.19 15.57 22.61
CA ASP A 207 -12.09 16.19 21.62
C ASP A 207 -13.50 15.59 21.88
N GLU A 208 -14.27 16.20 22.78
CA GLU A 208 -15.54 15.64 23.29
C GLU A 208 -16.66 15.70 22.26
N ASP A 209 -16.63 16.69 21.36
CA ASP A 209 -17.67 16.93 20.36
C ASP A 209 -17.30 16.43 18.94
N GLY A 210 -16.03 16.12 18.70
CA GLY A 210 -15.53 15.47 17.49
C GLY A 210 -15.33 16.42 16.31
N ASP A 211 -15.17 17.72 16.55
CA ASP A 211 -14.89 18.71 15.51
C ASP A 211 -13.40 18.78 15.11
N GLY A 212 -12.55 18.12 15.89
CA GLY A 212 -11.12 17.99 15.69
C GLY A 212 -10.29 19.09 16.35
N TRP A 213 -10.89 19.96 17.17
CA TRP A 213 -10.17 20.85 18.07
C TRP A 213 -9.85 20.15 19.40
N VAL A 214 -9.00 20.77 20.22
CA VAL A 214 -8.72 20.26 21.56
C VAL A 214 -9.57 21.02 22.56
N ASP A 215 -10.43 20.31 23.30
CA ASP A 215 -11.36 20.90 24.29
C ASP A 215 -10.66 21.90 25.21
N ARG A 216 -9.49 21.54 25.74
CA ARG A 216 -8.74 22.39 26.70
C ARG A 216 -8.24 23.71 26.11
N THR A 217 -8.19 23.80 24.79
CA THR A 217 -7.71 24.99 24.06
C THR A 217 -8.85 25.85 23.54
N GLU A 218 -10.05 25.29 23.49
CA GLU A 218 -11.25 25.98 23.05
C GLU A 218 -11.77 26.96 24.09
N SER A 219 -12.65 27.84 23.62
CA SER A 219 -13.36 28.74 24.52
C SER A 219 -14.39 27.98 25.38
N PRO A 220 -14.78 28.50 26.55
CA PRO A 220 -15.73 27.82 27.41
C PRO A 220 -17.06 27.53 26.70
N LEU A 221 -17.60 26.32 26.87
CA LEU A 221 -18.86 25.82 26.28
C LEU A 221 -18.78 25.47 24.79
N MET A 222 -17.62 25.64 24.16
CA MET A 222 -17.40 25.29 22.75
C MET A 222 -17.05 23.81 22.60
N ASP A 223 -16.43 23.22 23.63
CA ASP A 223 -16.11 21.79 23.81
C ASP A 223 -17.31 20.81 23.73
N LEU A 224 -18.52 21.33 23.49
CA LEU A 224 -19.76 20.56 23.42
C LEU A 224 -20.54 20.83 22.12
N ASP A 225 -20.13 21.81 21.32
CA ASP A 225 -20.79 22.19 20.07
C ASP A 225 -19.82 22.01 18.90
N PRO A 226 -19.98 20.95 18.08
CA PRO A 226 -19.03 20.62 17.01
C PRO A 226 -18.89 21.66 15.90
N ASN A 227 -19.63 22.75 15.97
CA ASN A 227 -19.54 23.85 15.03
C ASN A 227 -18.69 24.99 15.59
N GLU A 228 -18.48 25.09 16.90
CA GLU A 228 -17.87 26.22 17.58
C GLU A 228 -16.61 25.77 18.32
N HIS A 229 -15.52 26.53 18.21
CA HIS A 229 -14.27 26.21 18.91
C HIS A 229 -13.63 27.45 19.55
N PHE A 230 -14.17 28.65 19.28
CA PHE A 230 -13.60 29.92 19.73
C PHE A 230 -14.69 30.95 19.99
N ASP A 231 -14.55 31.69 21.08
CA ASP A 231 -15.39 32.83 21.48
C ASP A 231 -14.47 34.04 21.67
N GLY A 232 -14.53 34.98 20.73
CA GLY A 232 -13.62 36.12 20.63
C GLY A 232 -13.85 37.20 21.69
N ASP A 233 -15.09 37.40 22.14
CA ASP A 233 -15.45 38.45 23.09
C ASP A 233 -15.85 37.95 24.48
N GLY A 234 -15.92 36.62 24.64
CA GLY A 234 -16.08 35.93 25.91
C GLY A 234 -17.50 35.99 26.44
N ASP A 235 -18.50 36.13 25.58
CA ASP A 235 -19.90 36.22 25.99
C ASP A 235 -20.59 34.85 26.13
N GLY A 236 -19.93 33.78 25.72
CA GLY A 236 -20.41 32.39 25.78
C GLY A 236 -21.19 31.94 24.54
N VAL A 237 -21.23 32.75 23.48
CA VAL A 237 -21.62 32.31 22.13
C VAL A 237 -20.35 32.26 21.30
N GLY A 238 -20.12 31.15 20.62
CA GLY A 238 -18.92 31.04 19.79
C GLY A 238 -19.02 31.86 18.51
N SER A 239 -17.88 32.04 17.88
CA SER A 239 -17.66 32.97 16.78
C SER A 239 -18.36 32.63 15.47
N ASN A 240 -18.88 31.41 15.27
CA ASN A 240 -19.67 31.13 14.06
C ASN A 240 -21.17 31.34 14.25
N SER A 241 -21.67 31.25 15.48
CA SER A 241 -23.06 31.60 15.81
C SER A 241 -23.22 33.04 16.25
N ASP A 242 -22.17 33.68 16.74
CA ASP A 242 -22.20 35.06 17.19
C ASP A 242 -22.38 36.03 16.01
N TYR A 243 -23.24 37.04 16.22
CA TYR A 243 -23.45 38.10 15.25
C TYR A 243 -22.28 39.09 15.22
N ASP A 244 -21.62 39.34 16.36
CA ASP A 244 -20.49 40.26 16.45
C ASP A 244 -19.43 39.82 17.45
N ASP A 245 -18.43 39.12 16.92
CA ASP A 245 -17.22 38.59 17.61
C ASP A 245 -16.39 39.60 18.42
N THR A 246 -16.74 40.88 18.41
CA THR A 246 -16.00 41.95 19.10
C THR A 246 -16.77 42.57 20.27
N ARG A 247 -18.08 42.33 20.36
CA ARG A 247 -18.98 43.00 21.30
C ARG A 247 -19.90 42.00 21.98
N GLY A 248 -19.48 41.54 23.16
CA GLY A 248 -20.16 40.49 23.93
C GLY A 248 -21.55 40.81 24.52
N PHE A 249 -22.17 41.88 24.07
CA PHE A 249 -23.57 42.22 24.33
C PHE A 249 -24.44 42.08 23.07
N ILE A 250 -23.86 41.66 21.94
CA ILE A 250 -24.51 41.52 20.64
C ILE A 250 -24.34 40.10 20.15
N LYS A 251 -25.10 39.20 20.76
CA LYS A 251 -25.09 37.75 20.45
C LYS A 251 -25.87 37.42 19.20
N THR A 252 -26.94 38.17 18.99
CA THR A 252 -27.95 37.87 17.97
C THR A 252 -28.18 39.09 17.09
N GLU A 253 -28.74 38.85 15.90
CA GLU A 253 -29.20 39.94 15.02
C GLU A 253 -30.21 40.85 15.75
N GLN A 254 -31.05 40.28 16.61
CA GLN A 254 -31.97 41.05 17.44
C GLN A 254 -31.21 42.02 18.36
N ASP A 255 -30.17 41.56 19.04
CA ASP A 255 -29.37 42.42 19.94
C ASP A 255 -28.63 43.52 19.18
N HIS A 256 -28.14 43.21 17.97
CA HIS A 256 -27.50 44.21 17.10
C HIS A 256 -28.49 45.31 16.75
N CYS A 257 -29.66 44.93 16.24
CA CYS A 257 -30.68 45.86 15.78
C CYS A 257 -31.32 46.67 16.92
N LEU A 258 -31.41 46.11 18.13
CA LEU A 258 -31.92 46.82 19.31
C LEU A 258 -30.89 47.80 19.90
N ASN A 259 -29.60 47.50 19.78
CA ASN A 259 -28.51 48.37 20.27
C ASN A 259 -28.10 49.45 19.25
N ASP A 260 -28.06 49.14 17.96
CA ASP A 260 -27.77 50.11 16.89
C ASP A 260 -29.03 50.61 16.18
N LYS A 261 -29.65 51.64 16.77
CA LYS A 261 -30.87 52.27 16.22
C LYS A 261 -30.67 53.07 14.94
N ASN A 262 -29.43 53.27 14.51
CA ASN A 262 -29.14 53.97 13.27
C ASN A 262 -29.02 53.01 12.08
N ASP A 263 -29.02 51.70 12.32
CA ASP A 263 -29.06 50.71 11.25
C ASP A 263 -30.44 50.72 10.58
N THR A 264 -30.43 50.95 9.26
CA THR A 264 -31.63 51.03 8.41
C THR A 264 -31.75 49.82 7.48
N SER A 265 -31.01 48.75 7.77
CA SER A 265 -31.18 47.46 7.11
C SER A 265 -32.61 46.94 7.27
N GLU A 266 -33.09 46.17 6.28
CA GLU A 266 -34.45 45.62 6.31
C GLU A 266 -34.70 44.77 7.55
N ALA A 267 -33.71 43.98 7.95
CA ALA A 267 -33.78 43.15 9.14
C ALA A 267 -33.92 44.00 10.42
N CYS A 268 -33.08 45.03 10.59
CA CYS A 268 -33.17 45.89 11.77
C CYS A 268 -34.42 46.75 11.81
N MET A 269 -34.94 47.19 10.67
CA MET A 269 -36.25 47.84 10.63
C MET A 269 -37.36 46.89 11.08
N GLY A 270 -37.31 45.62 10.67
CA GLY A 270 -38.23 44.59 11.14
C GLY A 270 -38.13 44.29 12.63
N TRP A 271 -36.92 44.18 13.19
CA TRP A 271 -36.70 43.98 14.63
C TRP A 271 -37.13 45.18 15.47
N ASN A 272 -36.97 46.40 14.95
CA ASN A 272 -37.38 47.63 15.63
C ASN A 272 -38.89 47.93 15.52
N ASP A 273 -39.62 47.27 14.61
CA ASP A 273 -41.05 47.45 14.42
C ASP A 273 -41.88 46.40 15.20
N PRO A 274 -42.54 46.78 16.31
CA PRO A 274 -43.33 45.84 17.11
C PRO A 274 -44.53 45.26 16.34
N ALA A 275 -45.03 45.93 15.30
CA ALA A 275 -46.12 45.39 14.48
C ALA A 275 -45.64 44.28 13.55
N TYR A 276 -44.40 44.33 13.07
CA TYR A 276 -43.81 43.25 12.28
C TYR A 276 -43.50 42.02 13.14
N GLN A 277 -43.00 42.22 14.37
CA GLN A 277 -42.79 41.12 15.32
C GLN A 277 -44.11 40.43 15.73
N ALA A 278 -45.19 41.21 15.85
CA ALA A 278 -46.54 40.66 16.04
C ALA A 278 -47.02 39.86 14.83
N TYR A 279 -46.66 40.29 13.61
CA TYR A 279 -46.92 39.51 12.40
C TYR A 279 -46.13 38.19 12.42
N LEU A 280 -44.83 38.21 12.67
CA LEU A 280 -44.00 37.00 12.75
C LEU A 280 -44.54 35.97 13.74
N SER A 281 -44.97 36.40 14.93
CA SER A 281 -45.58 35.50 15.93
C SER A 281 -46.99 35.01 15.59
N SER A 282 -47.68 35.66 14.64
CA SER A 282 -49.01 35.25 14.17
C SER A 282 -48.98 34.26 13.00
N VAL A 283 -47.83 34.11 12.36
CA VAL A 283 -47.64 33.27 11.18
C VAL A 283 -47.40 31.82 11.64
N GLU A 284 -48.18 30.87 11.09
CA GLU A 284 -48.11 29.45 11.44
C GLU A 284 -46.86 28.79 10.80
N GLU A 285 -46.21 27.86 11.52
CA GLU A 285 -45.02 27.14 11.05
C GLU A 285 -45.28 26.49 9.68
N GLY A 286 -44.45 26.84 8.68
CA GLY A 286 -44.52 26.30 7.31
C GLY A 286 -45.17 27.21 6.27
N THR A 287 -45.60 28.42 6.64
CA THR A 287 -46.05 29.45 5.69
C THR A 287 -44.93 30.42 5.33
N MET A 288 -44.92 30.91 4.08
CA MET A 288 -43.88 31.85 3.61
C MET A 288 -43.99 33.18 4.35
N VAL A 289 -42.98 33.49 5.17
CA VAL A 289 -42.85 34.77 5.87
C VAL A 289 -42.46 35.86 4.88
N LEU A 290 -43.25 36.93 4.81
CA LEU A 290 -42.91 38.11 4.01
C LEU A 290 -41.81 38.91 4.72
N GLY A 291 -40.77 39.32 3.98
CA GLY A 291 -39.75 40.24 4.50
C GLY A 291 -40.36 41.58 4.90
N TYR A 292 -39.68 42.32 5.80
CA TYR A 292 -40.22 43.55 6.41
C TYR A 292 -40.71 44.56 5.37
N ASN A 293 -39.96 44.80 4.30
CA ASN A 293 -40.35 45.78 3.29
C ASN A 293 -41.62 45.33 2.55
N ALA A 294 -41.72 44.05 2.21
CA ALA A 294 -42.90 43.48 1.55
C ALA A 294 -44.12 43.53 2.47
N TRP A 295 -43.98 43.11 3.72
CA TRP A 295 -45.05 43.19 4.72
C TRP A 295 -45.50 44.62 4.99
N ASN A 296 -44.56 45.56 5.10
CA ASN A 296 -44.86 46.96 5.35
C ASN A 296 -45.69 47.53 4.18
N THR A 297 -45.37 47.17 2.93
CA THR A 297 -46.20 47.56 1.78
C THR A 297 -47.61 46.98 1.83
N THR A 298 -47.77 45.69 2.19
CA THR A 298 -49.11 45.08 2.27
C THR A 298 -49.97 45.67 3.39
N THR A 299 -49.36 46.10 4.49
CA THR A 299 -50.07 46.66 5.65
C THR A 299 -50.36 48.16 5.46
N SER A 300 -49.52 48.85 4.70
CA SER A 300 -49.73 50.25 4.29
C SER A 300 -50.93 50.41 3.35
N GLU A 301 -51.25 49.38 2.56
CA GLU A 301 -52.37 49.39 1.62
C GLU A 301 -53.75 49.32 2.28
N ASP A 302 -53.85 48.80 3.52
CA ASP A 302 -55.11 48.81 4.28
C ASP A 302 -55.54 50.23 4.72
N ASN A 303 -54.66 51.24 4.60
CA ASN A 303 -55.00 52.65 4.80
C ASN A 303 -55.05 53.47 3.50
N SER A 304 -54.88 52.84 2.33
CA SER A 304 -55.02 53.49 1.03
C SER A 304 -55.80 52.60 0.08
N ALA A 305 -57.12 52.59 0.28
CA ALA A 305 -58.06 52.08 -0.70
C ALA A 305 -57.75 52.62 -2.10
N GLY A 306 -57.36 51.74 -3.01
CA GLY A 306 -57.49 51.93 -4.45
C GLY A 306 -56.20 52.10 -5.23
N ALA A 307 -55.41 51.03 -5.34
CA ALA A 307 -54.64 50.76 -6.55
C ALA A 307 -54.40 49.26 -6.66
N ALA A 308 -55.44 48.51 -7.04
CA ALA A 308 -55.24 47.18 -7.56
C ALA A 308 -54.26 47.27 -8.73
N GLY A 309 -53.01 46.85 -8.50
CA GLY A 309 -52.06 46.53 -9.55
C GLY A 309 -52.57 45.33 -10.32
N ALA A 310 -53.59 45.56 -11.16
CA ALA A 310 -53.93 44.64 -12.22
C ALA A 310 -52.73 44.60 -13.15
N VAL A 311 -51.88 43.58 -12.96
CA VAL A 311 -50.86 43.22 -13.93
C VAL A 311 -51.65 42.86 -15.19
N ASP A 312 -51.63 43.76 -16.17
CA ASP A 312 -52.38 43.60 -17.42
C ASP A 312 -51.95 42.26 -18.03
N GLU A 313 -52.90 41.35 -18.26
CA GLU A 313 -52.65 39.96 -18.65
C GLU A 313 -51.92 39.88 -20.01
N ASP A 314 -51.99 40.95 -20.79
CA ASP A 314 -51.17 41.16 -21.99
C ASP A 314 -49.68 41.41 -21.68
N THR A 315 -49.32 42.10 -20.59
CA THR A 315 -47.92 42.26 -20.17
C THR A 315 -47.32 40.97 -19.63
N LEU A 316 -48.10 40.18 -18.88
CA LEU A 316 -47.61 38.90 -18.33
C LEU A 316 -47.34 37.91 -19.46
N ASN A 317 -48.24 37.78 -20.43
CA ASN A 317 -48.03 36.92 -21.60
C ASN A 317 -46.88 37.41 -22.49
N GLN A 318 -46.66 38.72 -22.60
CA GLN A 318 -45.53 39.27 -23.35
C GLN A 318 -44.20 39.03 -22.65
N VAL A 319 -44.12 39.16 -21.33
CA VAL A 319 -42.91 38.89 -20.54
C VAL A 319 -42.63 37.40 -20.44
N ILE A 320 -43.66 36.54 -20.35
CA ILE A 320 -43.50 35.08 -20.40
C ILE A 320 -43.00 34.65 -21.78
N MET A 321 -43.57 35.16 -22.87
CA MET A 321 -43.08 34.88 -24.22
C MET A 321 -41.65 35.39 -24.43
N ALA A 322 -41.35 36.62 -23.99
CA ALA A 322 -40.01 37.18 -24.11
C ALA A 322 -38.99 36.43 -23.23
N GLY A 323 -39.40 35.99 -22.04
CA GLY A 323 -38.59 35.21 -21.11
C GLY A 323 -38.29 33.80 -21.64
N ILE A 324 -39.29 33.12 -22.22
CA ILE A 324 -39.10 31.81 -22.86
C ILE A 324 -38.21 31.94 -24.09
N VAL A 325 -38.39 32.96 -24.93
CA VAL A 325 -37.52 33.19 -26.10
C VAL A 325 -36.09 33.55 -25.67
N ALA A 326 -35.92 34.34 -24.62
CA ALA A 326 -34.61 34.66 -24.05
C ALA A 326 -33.93 33.41 -23.46
N PHE A 327 -34.67 32.58 -22.72
CA PHE A 327 -34.14 31.35 -22.14
C PHE A 327 -33.76 30.31 -23.21
N VAL A 328 -34.60 30.12 -24.23
CA VAL A 328 -34.31 29.20 -25.35
C VAL A 328 -33.14 29.70 -26.19
N SER A 329 -33.03 31.01 -26.42
CA SER A 329 -31.89 31.58 -27.15
C SER A 329 -30.58 31.51 -26.36
N LEU A 330 -30.63 31.74 -25.05
CA LEU A 330 -29.46 31.68 -24.17
C LEU A 330 -28.98 30.23 -23.98
N THR A 331 -29.90 29.28 -23.81
CA THR A 331 -29.56 27.84 -23.76
C THR A 331 -29.01 27.35 -25.10
N ALA A 332 -29.56 27.77 -26.23
CA ALA A 332 -28.99 27.47 -27.55
C ALA A 332 -27.59 28.08 -27.74
N LEU A 333 -27.34 29.28 -27.20
CA LEU A 333 -26.04 29.94 -27.24
C LEU A 333 -25.02 29.23 -26.34
N ILE A 334 -25.41 28.80 -25.15
CA ILE A 334 -24.58 27.98 -24.26
C ILE A 334 -24.23 26.65 -24.93
N LEU A 335 -25.20 25.97 -25.56
CA LEU A 335 -24.95 24.73 -26.29
C LEU A 335 -24.05 24.95 -27.51
N ALA A 336 -24.19 26.07 -28.23
CA ALA A 336 -23.31 26.43 -29.34
C ALA A 336 -21.87 26.73 -28.86
N VAL A 337 -21.72 27.43 -27.73
CA VAL A 337 -20.42 27.68 -27.11
C VAL A 337 -19.79 26.38 -26.60
N ALA A 338 -20.56 25.51 -25.95
CA ALA A 338 -20.13 24.18 -25.54
C ALA A 338 -19.70 23.33 -26.75
N PHE A 339 -20.45 23.37 -27.85
CA PHE A 339 -20.11 22.67 -29.10
C PHE A 339 -18.81 23.21 -29.72
N VAL A 340 -18.60 24.53 -29.71
CA VAL A 340 -17.35 25.15 -30.17
C VAL A 340 -16.17 24.82 -29.25
N ILE A 341 -16.36 24.79 -27.93
CA ILE A 341 -15.34 24.39 -26.96
C ILE A 341 -15.00 22.91 -27.12
N ASN A 342 -16.00 22.03 -27.32
CA ASN A 342 -15.75 20.60 -27.54
C ASN A 342 -15.02 20.36 -28.86
N ARG A 343 -15.38 21.10 -29.91
CA ARG A 343 -14.65 21.06 -31.19
C ARG A 343 -13.24 21.62 -31.09
N ARG A 344 -12.97 22.58 -30.19
CA ARG A 344 -11.62 23.06 -29.89
C ARG A 344 -10.82 22.10 -29.01
N LYS A 345 -11.46 21.39 -28.05
CA LYS A 345 -10.82 20.31 -27.26
C LYS A 345 -10.41 19.13 -28.15
N ALA A 346 -11.27 18.71 -29.08
CA ALA A 346 -10.93 17.70 -30.08
C ALA A 346 -9.77 18.11 -31.02
N ALA A 347 -9.55 19.42 -31.22
CA ALA A 347 -8.41 19.93 -31.98
C ALA A 347 -7.15 20.19 -31.13
N ALA A 348 -7.28 20.18 -29.80
CA ALA A 348 -6.18 20.42 -28.85
C ALA A 348 -5.53 19.12 -28.35
N GLU A 349 -6.20 17.96 -28.49
CA GLU A 349 -5.65 16.63 -28.19
C GLU A 349 -4.76 16.04 -29.31
N THR A 350 -4.29 16.86 -30.25
CA THR A 350 -3.19 16.49 -31.16
C THR A 350 -2.07 17.51 -31.08
N LYS A 351 -1.43 17.60 -29.91
CA LYS A 351 -0.01 17.94 -29.84
C LYS A 351 0.75 16.70 -29.37
N GLN A 352 1.19 15.91 -30.34
CA GLN A 352 2.12 14.81 -30.14
C GLN A 352 3.43 15.37 -29.59
N TYR A 353 3.82 14.89 -28.41
CA TYR A 353 5.22 14.84 -28.00
C TYR A 353 5.51 13.42 -27.54
N GLY A 354 6.14 12.64 -28.43
CA GLY A 354 6.57 11.27 -28.16
C GLY A 354 5.44 10.23 -28.10
N GLY A 355 5.63 9.08 -28.73
CA GLY A 355 4.81 7.90 -28.47
C GLY A 355 3.77 7.56 -29.55
N VAL A 356 3.72 6.26 -29.84
CA VAL A 356 3.00 5.54 -30.89
C VAL A 356 1.48 5.87 -30.95
N ARG A 357 0.90 5.75 -32.15
CA ARG A 357 -0.52 6.02 -32.44
C ARG A 357 -1.45 5.02 -31.71
N PRO A 358 -2.57 5.48 -31.11
CA PRO A 358 -3.61 4.57 -30.63
C PRO A 358 -4.26 3.87 -31.83
N GLY A 359 -4.32 2.54 -31.81
CA GLY A 359 -4.79 1.69 -32.92
C GLY A 359 -3.71 0.84 -33.59
N ALA A 360 -2.48 0.85 -33.07
CA ALA A 360 -1.40 -0.04 -33.51
C ALA A 360 -1.03 -1.09 -32.43
N SER A 361 -2.00 -1.66 -31.72
CA SER A 361 -1.76 -2.85 -30.91
C SER A 361 -1.69 -4.08 -31.83
N SER A 362 -0.49 -4.52 -32.15
CA SER A 362 -0.25 -5.89 -32.61
C SER A 362 -0.49 -6.84 -31.43
N ASN A 363 -1.12 -7.99 -31.70
CA ASN A 363 -1.22 -9.07 -30.74
C ASN A 363 0.19 -9.53 -30.35
N ALA A 364 0.49 -9.56 -29.05
CA ALA A 364 1.78 -10.01 -28.51
C ALA A 364 2.14 -11.44 -28.97
N SER A 365 1.15 -12.29 -29.24
CA SER A 365 1.35 -13.65 -29.77
C SER A 365 1.89 -13.68 -31.21
N LYS A 366 1.65 -12.61 -31.99
CA LYS A 366 2.13 -12.52 -33.38
C LYS A 366 3.53 -11.93 -33.47
N GLU A 367 3.91 -11.06 -32.54
CA GLU A 367 5.27 -10.52 -32.42
C GLU A 367 6.28 -11.58 -31.93
N ALA A 368 5.83 -12.53 -31.11
CA ALA A 368 6.65 -13.66 -30.66
C ALA A 368 7.03 -14.63 -31.80
N LEU A 369 6.19 -14.78 -32.84
CA LEU A 369 6.51 -15.61 -34.01
C LEU A 369 7.45 -14.92 -35.02
N GLU A 370 7.49 -13.59 -35.00
CA GLU A 370 8.28 -12.77 -35.95
C GLU A 370 9.62 -12.30 -35.35
N GLY A 371 9.97 -12.75 -34.14
CA GLY A 371 11.29 -12.56 -33.53
C GLY A 371 11.60 -11.10 -33.12
N ARG A 372 10.58 -10.26 -32.94
CA ARG A 372 10.75 -8.88 -32.45
C ARG A 372 10.32 -8.80 -30.99
N GLY A 373 11.29 -8.74 -30.09
CA GLY A 373 11.06 -8.62 -28.66
C GLY A 373 10.89 -7.17 -28.19
N GLY A 374 9.90 -6.96 -27.31
CA GLY A 374 9.93 -5.99 -26.22
C GLY A 374 9.35 -4.59 -26.51
N LEU A 375 8.28 -4.24 -25.77
CA LEU A 375 7.89 -2.91 -25.25
C LEU A 375 6.39 -2.56 -25.34
N SER A 376 5.49 -3.52 -25.57
CA SER A 376 4.03 -3.29 -25.46
C SER A 376 3.42 -4.24 -24.43
N ALA A 377 3.72 -4.00 -23.15
CA ALA A 377 2.99 -4.60 -22.05
C ALA A 377 2.10 -3.50 -21.44
N ASP A 378 0.80 -3.56 -21.75
CA ASP A 378 -0.22 -2.94 -20.91
C ASP A 378 -1.11 -4.07 -20.41
N GLY A 379 -1.00 -4.36 -19.11
CA GLY A 379 -1.71 -5.43 -18.43
C GLY A 379 -3.11 -4.95 -18.06
N GLY A 380 -4.10 -5.28 -18.88
CA GLY A 380 -5.51 -5.02 -18.61
C GLY A 380 -6.35 -6.25 -18.91
N ILE A 381 -7.07 -6.74 -17.91
CA ILE A 381 -8.03 -7.84 -18.06
C ILE A 381 -9.24 -7.27 -18.82
N ILE A 382 -9.44 -7.68 -20.07
CA ILE A 382 -10.64 -7.34 -20.84
C ILE A 382 -11.71 -8.35 -20.47
N SER A 383 -12.63 -7.99 -19.58
CA SER A 383 -13.68 -8.88 -19.07
C SER A 383 -14.92 -9.01 -19.97
N ASP A 384 -14.91 -8.48 -21.20
CA ASP A 384 -16.18 -8.33 -21.95
C ASP A 384 -16.13 -8.62 -23.46
N ALA A 385 -15.19 -9.45 -23.92
CA ALA A 385 -15.10 -9.84 -25.35
C ALA A 385 -15.37 -11.33 -25.62
N GLY A 386 -15.91 -12.08 -24.65
CA GLY A 386 -15.96 -13.55 -24.70
C GLY A 386 -17.34 -14.19 -24.91
N TRP A 387 -18.41 -13.43 -25.10
CA TRP A 387 -19.77 -13.98 -25.17
C TRP A 387 -20.60 -13.36 -26.30
N ASP A 388 -20.12 -13.49 -27.54
CA ASP A 388 -20.99 -13.43 -28.72
C ASP A 388 -21.25 -14.87 -29.23
N ASP A 389 -22.52 -15.15 -29.43
CA ASP A 389 -23.18 -16.45 -29.52
C ASP A 389 -23.34 -16.97 -30.96
N ASP A 390 -22.34 -16.75 -31.81
CA ASP A 390 -22.31 -17.24 -33.19
C ASP A 390 -21.21 -18.29 -33.42
N VAL A 391 -21.58 -19.56 -33.26
CA VAL A 391 -20.74 -20.71 -33.63
C VAL A 391 -20.89 -20.98 -35.13
N GLU A 392 -19.96 -20.49 -35.95
CA GLU A 392 -19.79 -20.97 -37.32
C GLU A 392 -19.09 -22.34 -37.33
N GLN A 393 -19.64 -23.29 -38.09
CA GLN A 393 -19.16 -24.66 -38.19
C GLN A 393 -17.86 -24.75 -39.01
N LEU A 394 -16.77 -25.19 -38.37
CA LEU A 394 -15.49 -25.45 -39.04
C LEU A 394 -15.56 -26.77 -39.84
N GLN A 395 -15.48 -26.66 -41.17
CA GLN A 395 -15.22 -27.77 -42.08
C GLN A 395 -13.71 -28.03 -42.16
N PHE A 396 -13.29 -29.26 -41.86
CA PHE A 396 -11.91 -29.73 -42.02
C PHE A 396 -11.73 -30.40 -43.38
N ASP A 397 -11.13 -29.68 -44.32
CA ASP A 397 -10.46 -30.31 -45.47
C ASP A 397 -9.11 -29.61 -45.68
N GLN A 398 -8.03 -30.29 -45.28
CA GLN A 398 -6.68 -29.99 -45.74
C GLN A 398 -6.47 -30.55 -47.15
N PRO A 399 -5.58 -29.92 -47.92
CA PRO A 399 -4.48 -30.73 -48.43
C PRO A 399 -3.09 -30.09 -48.25
N SER A 400 -2.14 -31.02 -48.26
CA SER A 400 -0.69 -30.89 -48.19
C SER A 400 -0.07 -30.14 -49.38
N ASP A 401 1.19 -29.75 -49.18
CA ASP A 401 2.29 -29.58 -50.15
C ASP A 401 2.93 -28.18 -49.96
N GLY A 402 4.25 -27.96 -49.88
CA GLY A 402 5.42 -28.80 -50.04
C GLY A 402 6.66 -27.93 -49.78
N PHE A 403 7.73 -28.58 -49.34
CA PHE A 403 9.08 -28.03 -49.19
C PHE A 403 9.60 -27.44 -50.52
N SER A 404 10.24 -26.27 -50.51
CA SER A 404 11.48 -25.92 -51.26
C SER A 404 11.84 -24.44 -51.14
N ASP A 405 13.15 -24.16 -51.16
CA ASP A 405 13.81 -22.89 -51.51
C ASP A 405 14.14 -21.87 -50.39
N MET A 406 15.36 -21.99 -49.83
CA MET A 406 16.27 -20.85 -49.91
C MET A 406 17.74 -21.29 -49.87
N ALA A 407 18.38 -21.17 -51.04
CA ALA A 407 19.77 -21.47 -51.29
C ALA A 407 20.70 -20.34 -50.84
N MET A 408 21.92 -20.74 -50.49
CA MET A 408 23.07 -19.92 -50.15
C MET A 408 23.46 -18.95 -51.26
N ASN A 409 23.90 -17.75 -50.88
CA ASN A 409 24.86 -16.97 -51.64
C ASN A 409 25.84 -16.32 -50.65
N ALA A 410 27.10 -16.72 -50.77
CA ALA A 410 28.26 -16.06 -50.21
C ALA A 410 28.78 -15.03 -51.23
N GLU A 411 29.22 -13.87 -50.76
CA GLU A 411 30.31 -13.11 -51.39
C GLU A 411 30.93 -12.12 -50.39
N GLU A 412 32.26 -12.03 -50.47
CA GLU A 412 33.22 -11.33 -49.61
C GLU A 412 33.06 -9.80 -49.58
N THR A 413 33.52 -9.17 -48.49
CA THR A 413 34.62 -8.17 -48.56
C THR A 413 35.15 -7.79 -47.18
N ASP A 414 36.47 -7.65 -47.12
CA ASP A 414 37.36 -7.43 -45.98
C ASP A 414 37.08 -6.17 -45.14
N ASN A 415 37.49 -6.20 -43.86
CA ASN A 415 38.58 -5.38 -43.30
C ASN A 415 38.73 -5.65 -41.79
N GLU A 416 39.95 -6.01 -41.37
CA GLU A 416 40.36 -6.07 -39.96
C GLU A 416 40.49 -4.66 -39.32
N PRO A 417 40.63 -4.58 -37.99
CA PRO A 417 41.97 -4.23 -37.52
C PRO A 417 42.43 -4.94 -36.23
N ASP A 418 43.66 -5.44 -36.30
CA ASP A 418 44.86 -5.05 -35.55
C ASP A 418 44.83 -4.81 -34.02
N THR A 419 45.91 -5.32 -33.45
CA THR A 419 46.36 -5.50 -32.08
C THR A 419 46.65 -4.20 -31.31
N MET A 420 46.59 -4.25 -29.97
CA MET A 420 47.74 -4.00 -29.06
C MET A 420 47.32 -3.89 -27.57
N THR A 421 48.19 -4.51 -26.77
CA THR A 421 48.34 -4.60 -25.30
C THR A 421 48.54 -3.27 -24.58
N TYR A 422 48.13 -3.14 -23.30
CA TYR A 422 48.89 -2.45 -22.24
C TYR A 422 48.46 -2.91 -20.84
N ASP A 423 49.48 -3.18 -20.02
CA ASP A 423 49.42 -3.64 -18.62
C ASP A 423 48.97 -2.56 -17.61
N GLU A 424 48.32 -3.09 -16.57
CA GLU A 424 48.24 -2.74 -15.13
C GLU A 424 48.81 -1.41 -14.61
N GLU A 425 47.99 -0.60 -13.91
CA GLU A 425 47.86 -0.61 -12.44
C GLU A 425 46.98 0.56 -11.91
N SER A 426 46.12 0.18 -10.96
CA SER A 426 45.68 0.93 -9.76
C SER A 426 44.60 2.04 -9.80
N ILE A 427 43.43 1.58 -9.35
CA ILE A 427 42.69 1.98 -8.12
C ILE A 427 41.74 3.19 -8.16
N GLU A 428 40.52 2.89 -7.69
CA GLU A 428 39.52 3.77 -7.10
C GLU A 428 38.97 4.89 -7.98
N SER A 429 37.78 4.68 -8.54
CA SER A 429 36.58 5.37 -8.06
C SER A 429 35.35 5.13 -8.94
N ILE A 430 34.22 4.97 -8.25
CA ILE A 430 32.90 5.46 -8.63
C ILE A 430 31.97 4.53 -9.45
N ALA A 431 30.99 4.02 -8.70
CA ALA A 431 29.60 3.73 -9.04
C ALA A 431 29.32 2.54 -9.99
N GLY A 432 28.88 1.43 -9.39
CA GLY A 432 28.39 0.27 -10.11
C GLY A 432 27.17 -0.37 -9.45
N ALA A 433 26.00 -0.09 -10.01
CA ALA A 433 24.88 -1.02 -10.14
C ALA A 433 24.27 -0.77 -11.54
N PRO A 434 23.54 -1.70 -12.19
CA PRO A 434 23.42 -3.15 -11.99
C PRO A 434 23.56 -3.93 -13.34
N THR A 435 23.20 -5.23 -13.31
CA THR A 435 22.75 -6.11 -14.42
C THR A 435 23.77 -7.01 -15.15
N THR A 436 23.43 -8.30 -15.08
CA THR A 436 23.98 -9.51 -15.70
C THR A 436 23.61 -9.64 -17.19
N PRO A 437 24.20 -10.61 -17.90
CA PRO A 437 23.34 -11.63 -18.50
C PRO A 437 23.87 -13.08 -18.43
N ALA A 438 22.96 -13.95 -17.97
CA ALA A 438 22.60 -15.30 -18.40
C ALA A 438 23.66 -16.32 -18.90
N SER A 439 23.63 -17.51 -18.31
CA SER A 439 23.50 -18.78 -19.05
C SER A 439 22.84 -19.87 -18.19
N GLU A 440 21.90 -20.58 -18.81
CA GLU A 440 21.16 -21.78 -18.35
C GLU A 440 22.02 -23.06 -18.55
N PRO A 441 21.70 -24.25 -17.94
CA PRO A 441 20.47 -24.99 -18.26
C PRO A 441 19.81 -25.90 -17.18
N ALA A 442 18.48 -25.97 -17.27
CA ALA A 442 17.53 -27.11 -17.28
C ALA A 442 17.56 -28.32 -16.28
N SER A 443 16.31 -28.74 -15.97
CA SER A 443 15.76 -29.98 -15.35
C SER A 443 15.66 -29.98 -13.81
N GLU A 444 14.58 -30.34 -13.11
CA GLU A 444 13.34 -31.07 -13.38
C GLU A 444 12.28 -30.64 -12.32
N GLN A 445 11.04 -30.28 -12.71
CA GLN A 445 9.97 -29.87 -11.78
C GLN A 445 8.99 -31.01 -11.50
N THR A 446 8.85 -31.40 -10.22
CA THR A 446 7.71 -32.16 -9.70
C THR A 446 6.61 -31.21 -9.24
N VAL A 447 5.42 -31.37 -9.81
CA VAL A 447 4.25 -30.51 -9.61
C VAL A 447 3.54 -30.87 -8.29
N ALA A 448 3.44 -29.92 -7.36
CA ALA A 448 2.60 -30.03 -6.16
C ALA A 448 1.14 -29.67 -6.51
N ALA A 449 0.21 -30.44 -5.94
CA ALA A 449 -1.19 -30.52 -6.35
C ALA A 449 -2.05 -29.31 -5.94
N ALA A 450 -2.90 -28.86 -6.86
CA ALA A 450 -4.00 -27.94 -6.61
C ALA A 450 -5.09 -28.57 -5.71
N PRO A 451 -5.82 -27.77 -4.91
CA PRO A 451 -6.90 -28.27 -4.05
C PRO A 451 -8.00 -28.94 -4.89
N GLN A 452 -8.27 -30.22 -4.59
CA GLN A 452 -9.28 -31.01 -5.31
C GLN A 452 -10.69 -30.66 -4.83
N LYS A 453 -11.60 -30.46 -5.80
CA LYS A 453 -13.04 -30.29 -5.58
C LYS A 453 -13.60 -31.49 -4.81
N PRO A 454 -14.40 -31.29 -3.74
CA PRO A 454 -15.07 -32.39 -3.04
C PRO A 454 -16.00 -33.15 -3.98
N THR A 455 -15.96 -34.47 -3.92
CA THR A 455 -16.55 -35.39 -4.90
C THR A 455 -18.08 -35.47 -4.87
N GLU A 456 -18.74 -34.89 -3.87
CA GLU A 456 -20.19 -35.00 -3.71
C GLU A 456 -20.78 -33.78 -2.98
N ALA A 457 -21.88 -33.24 -3.51
CA ALA A 457 -22.57 -32.09 -2.94
C ALA A 457 -23.39 -32.49 -1.70
N PRO A 458 -23.42 -31.67 -0.64
CA PRO A 458 -24.25 -31.94 0.54
C PRO A 458 -25.75 -31.90 0.20
N PRO A 459 -26.60 -32.69 0.89
CA PRO A 459 -28.03 -32.75 0.61
C PRO A 459 -28.69 -31.38 0.79
N VAL A 460 -29.52 -31.01 -0.19
CA VAL A 460 -30.24 -29.72 -0.18
C VAL A 460 -31.35 -29.76 0.89
N PRO A 461 -31.50 -28.72 1.73
CA PRO A 461 -32.60 -28.62 2.70
C PRO A 461 -33.99 -28.68 2.03
N GLU A 462 -35.03 -29.08 2.78
CA GLU A 462 -36.41 -29.17 2.25
C GLU A 462 -36.97 -27.84 1.72
N GLY A 463 -36.34 -26.70 2.07
CA GLY A 463 -36.68 -25.35 1.60
C GLY A 463 -35.97 -24.89 0.31
N GLY A 464 -35.10 -25.71 -0.28
CA GLY A 464 -34.26 -25.32 -1.42
C GLY A 464 -32.94 -24.65 -1.00
N LEU A 465 -32.19 -24.15 -1.99
CA LEU A 465 -30.95 -23.40 -1.73
C LEU A 465 -31.27 -22.04 -1.11
N PRO A 466 -30.38 -21.48 -0.26
CA PRO A 466 -30.54 -20.12 0.26
C PRO A 466 -30.68 -19.07 -0.87
N ASP A 467 -31.44 -18.00 -0.63
CA ASP A 467 -31.68 -16.96 -1.64
C ASP A 467 -30.36 -16.40 -2.21
N GLY A 468 -30.23 -16.46 -3.53
CA GLY A 468 -29.04 -16.00 -4.26
C GLY A 468 -27.94 -17.04 -4.45
N TRP A 469 -28.09 -18.27 -3.94
CA TRP A 469 -27.08 -19.32 -4.08
C TRP A 469 -27.29 -20.20 -5.32
N THR A 470 -26.21 -20.42 -6.06
CA THR A 470 -26.17 -21.36 -7.18
C THR A 470 -25.79 -22.77 -6.72
N MET A 471 -26.13 -23.79 -7.53
CA MET A 471 -25.78 -25.18 -7.19
C MET A 471 -24.28 -25.39 -7.08
N ASP A 472 -23.47 -24.75 -7.94
CA ASP A 472 -22.02 -24.89 -7.92
C ASP A 472 -21.38 -24.25 -6.68
N GLN A 473 -21.93 -23.13 -6.19
CA GLN A 473 -21.54 -22.55 -4.90
C GLN A 473 -21.94 -23.45 -3.73
N TRP A 474 -23.08 -24.12 -3.81
CA TRP A 474 -23.52 -25.08 -2.81
C TRP A 474 -22.61 -26.33 -2.76
N GLN A 475 -22.07 -26.78 -3.89
CA GLN A 475 -21.11 -27.89 -3.92
C GLN A 475 -19.83 -27.56 -3.15
N TRP A 476 -19.40 -26.29 -3.15
CA TRP A 476 -18.19 -25.85 -2.46
C TRP A 476 -18.42 -25.48 -0.99
N TYR A 477 -19.49 -24.74 -0.70
CA TYR A 477 -19.67 -24.09 0.61
C TYR A 477 -20.91 -24.57 1.38
N GLY A 478 -21.71 -25.48 0.81
CA GLY A 478 -22.93 -26.00 1.44
C GLY A 478 -22.68 -26.77 2.75
N HIS A 479 -21.50 -27.37 2.91
CA HIS A 479 -21.12 -28.07 4.13
C HIS A 479 -20.96 -27.12 5.32
N GLU A 480 -20.32 -25.97 5.10
CA GLU A 480 -20.11 -24.95 6.12
C GLU A 480 -21.43 -24.25 6.48
N TRP A 481 -22.26 -23.98 5.46
CA TRP A 481 -23.58 -23.42 5.65
C TRP A 481 -24.49 -24.33 6.49
N LEU A 482 -24.51 -25.64 6.21
CA LEU A 482 -25.25 -26.62 7.02
C LEU A 482 -24.71 -26.74 8.45
N ALA A 483 -23.39 -26.64 8.65
CA ALA A 483 -22.81 -26.67 9.99
C ALA A 483 -23.27 -25.46 10.84
N LYS A 484 -23.43 -24.29 10.21
CA LYS A 484 -23.80 -23.04 10.86
C LYS A 484 -25.31 -22.87 11.04
N TYR A 485 -26.12 -23.34 10.09
CA TYR A 485 -27.57 -23.08 10.04
C TYR A 485 -28.46 -24.34 10.04
N GLY A 486 -27.89 -25.54 9.91
CA GLY A 486 -28.62 -26.82 9.77
C GLY A 486 -29.09 -27.47 11.07
N LYS A 487 -28.96 -26.80 12.23
CA LYS A 487 -29.57 -27.25 13.49
C LYS A 487 -30.87 -26.48 13.74
N ASN A 488 -31.94 -26.86 13.05
CA ASN A 488 -33.32 -26.65 13.47
C ASN A 488 -34.22 -27.72 12.88
#